data_AF-A0A933G2I5-F1
#
_entry.id   AF-A0A933G2I5-F1
#
_cell.length_a   1.000
_cell.length_b   1.000
_cell.length_c   1.000
_cell.angle_alpha   90.00
_cell.angle_beta   90.00
_cell.angle_gamma   90.00
#
_symmetry.space_group_name_H-M   'P 1'
#
loop_
_entity.id
_entity.type
_entity.pdbx_description
1 polymer ?
#
loop_
_entity_poly.entity_id
_entity_poly.type
_entity_poly.pdbx_seq_one_letter_code
_entity_poly.pdbx_strand_id
1 'polypeptide(L)'
;MTLRVGWFSTGRGEGSRRLLTAAVDAIQRGGLDAEVVFVFCNRERGEHAATDGFLDLAASYGIPCLTRSSRAFRRAHDGARSKPNEPLPPWRAEYDRR
;
A
#
# COMPACT_ATOMS: atom_id res chain seq x y z
N MET A 1 -17.94 -6.10 17.96
CA MET A 1 -16.94 -6.96 17.28
C MET A 1 -16.06 -6.00 16.52
N THR A 2 -14.77 -5.92 16.84
CA THR A 2 -13.85 -4.98 16.20
C THR A 2 -13.58 -5.36 14.75
N LEU A 3 -13.75 -4.41 13.83
CA LEU A 3 -13.50 -4.62 12.41
C LEU A 3 -11.99 -4.69 12.12
N ARG A 4 -11.53 -5.77 11.48
CA ARG A 4 -10.11 -5.93 11.11
C ARG A 4 -9.90 -5.50 9.66
N VAL A 5 -8.99 -4.55 9.44
CA VAL A 5 -8.77 -3.89 8.14
C VAL A 5 -7.36 -4.13 7.63
N GLY A 6 -7.25 -4.65 6.40
CA GLY A 6 -6.01 -4.63 5.62
C GLY A 6 -5.96 -3.37 4.74
N TRP A 7 -4.92 -2.56 4.88
CA TRP A 7 -4.84 -1.26 4.22
C TRP A 7 -3.98 -1.29 2.96
N PHE A 8 -4.58 -1.11 1.79
CA PHE A 8 -3.86 -1.14 0.52
C PHE A 8 -3.55 0.27 0.03
N SER A 9 -2.28 0.55 -0.25
CA SER A 9 -1.86 1.86 -0.77
C SER A 9 -0.62 1.74 -1.63
N THR A 10 -0.40 2.74 -2.48
CA THR A 10 0.88 2.89 -3.18
C THR A 10 1.80 3.91 -2.47
N GLY A 11 1.30 4.60 -1.44
CA GLY A 11 2.07 5.51 -0.57
C GLY A 11 2.59 6.78 -1.24
N ARG A 12 2.20 7.08 -2.49
CA ARG A 12 2.83 8.17 -3.27
C ARG A 12 2.32 9.57 -2.93
N GLY A 13 1.10 9.69 -2.43
CA GLY A 13 0.42 10.97 -2.25
C GLY A 13 0.41 11.45 -0.81
N GLU A 14 0.27 12.75 -0.61
CA GLU A 14 -0.09 13.31 0.69
C GLU A 14 -1.44 12.76 1.18
N GLY A 15 -2.41 12.63 0.27
CA GLY A 15 -3.73 12.06 0.57
C GLY A 15 -3.66 10.65 1.18
N SER A 16 -2.77 9.77 0.69
CA SER A 16 -2.61 8.43 1.26
C SER A 16 -2.10 8.43 2.70
N ARG A 17 -1.22 9.39 3.05
CA ARG A 17 -0.70 9.55 4.41
C ARG A 17 -1.78 10.11 5.33
N ARG A 18 -2.43 11.20 4.90
CA ARG A 18 -3.51 11.85 5.66
C ARG A 18 -4.68 10.92 5.95
N LEU A 19 -5.05 10.08 4.98
CA LEU A 19 -6.16 9.13 5.17
C LEU A 19 -5.81 8.04 6.18
N LEU A 20 -4.59 7.48 6.13
CA LEU A 20 -4.14 6.50 7.13
C LEU A 20 -4.07 7.14 8.53
N THR A 21 -3.46 8.33 8.64
CA THR A 21 -3.40 9.08 9.90
C THR A 21 -4.80 9.32 10.46
N ALA A 22 -5.73 9.85 9.67
CA ALA A 22 -7.09 10.12 10.14
C ALA A 22 -7.83 8.86 10.62
N ALA A 23 -7.63 7.72 9.94
CA ALA A 23 -8.23 6.45 10.34
C ALA A 23 -7.64 5.94 11.66
N VAL A 24 -6.31 5.91 11.79
CA VAL A 24 -5.63 5.48 13.03
C VAL A 24 -6.01 6.37 14.20
N ASP A 25 -6.04 7.69 13.98
CA ASP A 25 -6.49 8.68 14.93
C ASP A 25 -7.92 8.43 15.44
N ALA A 26 -8.85 8.11 14.53
CA ALA A 26 -10.24 7.80 14.90
C ALA A 26 -10.33 6.51 15.72
N ILE A 27 -9.53 5.49 15.37
CA ILE A 27 -9.43 4.23 16.11
C ILE A 27 -8.90 4.48 17.53
N GLN A 28 -7.77 5.18 17.66
CA GLN A 28 -7.12 5.45 18.94
C GLN A 28 -8.00 6.28 19.89
N ARG A 29 -8.82 7.18 19.35
CA ARG A 29 -9.80 7.97 20.12
C ARG A 29 -11.08 7.20 20.45
N GLY A 30 -11.22 5.94 20.03
CA GLY A 30 -12.42 5.13 20.22
C GLY A 30 -13.62 5.55 19.37
N GLY A 31 -13.40 6.41 18.37
CA GLY A 31 -14.44 6.84 17.41
C GLY A 31 -14.70 5.83 16.30
N LEU A 32 -13.84 4.81 16.17
CA LEU A 32 -13.99 3.70 15.24
C LEU A 32 -13.62 2.38 15.93
N ASP A 33 -14.57 1.44 16.04
CA ASP A 33 -14.32 0.06 16.51
C ASP A 33 -13.68 -0.77 15.38
N ALA A 34 -12.43 -0.43 15.05
CA ALA A 34 -11.64 -1.11 14.03
C ALA A 34 -10.16 -1.20 14.41
N GLU A 35 -9.44 -2.09 13.73
CA GLU A 35 -8.00 -2.29 13.84
C GLU A 35 -7.40 -2.37 12.43
N VAL A 36 -6.36 -1.58 12.15
CA VAL A 36 -5.56 -1.74 10.93
C VAL A 36 -4.48 -2.80 11.21
N VAL A 37 -4.72 -4.02 10.74
CA VAL A 37 -3.87 -5.18 11.06
C VAL A 37 -2.60 -5.25 10.21
N PHE A 38 -2.62 -4.63 9.03
CA PHE A 38 -1.43 -4.46 8.18
C PHE A 38 -1.67 -3.36 7.14
N VAL A 39 -0.57 -2.84 6.60
CA VAL A 39 -0.54 -2.06 5.37
C VAL A 39 0.15 -2.86 4.28
N PHE A 40 -0.49 -3.03 3.13
CA PHE A 40 0.13 -3.56 1.93
C PHE A 40 0.52 -2.42 0.98
N CYS A 41 1.78 -2.45 0.51
CA CYS A 41 2.26 -1.57 -0.53
C CYS A 41 2.87 -2.36 -1.71
N ASN A 42 2.43 -2.05 -2.92
CA ASN A 42 2.96 -2.67 -4.14
C ASN A 42 4.31 -2.07 -4.61
N ARG A 43 5.02 -1.44 -3.67
CA ARG A 43 6.33 -0.81 -3.81
C ARG A 43 7.17 -1.16 -2.58
N GLU A 44 8.46 -1.26 -2.80
CA GLU A 44 9.45 -1.54 -1.75
C GLU A 44 10.20 -0.28 -1.35
N ARG A 45 10.91 -0.34 -0.21
CA ARG A 45 11.76 0.76 0.24
C ARG A 45 12.82 1.10 -0.81
N GLY A 46 13.07 2.39 -0.99
CA GLY A 46 14.02 2.90 -1.98
C GLY A 46 13.47 2.97 -3.41
N GLU A 47 12.23 2.54 -3.65
CA GLU A 47 11.61 2.71 -4.97
C GLU A 47 11.11 4.15 -5.19
N HIS A 48 10.71 4.85 -4.13
CA HIS A 48 10.24 6.23 -4.15
C HIS A 48 10.21 6.85 -2.74
N ALA A 49 10.80 8.03 -2.55
CA ALA A 49 10.90 8.68 -1.23
C ALA A 49 9.54 8.89 -0.52
N ALA A 50 8.49 9.28 -1.26
CA ALA A 50 7.14 9.40 -0.67
C ALA A 50 6.58 8.07 -0.16
N THR A 51 6.90 6.95 -0.84
CA THR A 51 6.53 5.61 -0.38
C THR A 51 7.30 5.27 0.89
N ASP A 52 8.60 5.56 0.95
CA ASP A 52 9.41 5.34 2.16
C ASP A 52 8.80 6.07 3.36
N GLY A 53 8.47 7.35 3.21
CA GLY A 53 7.81 8.13 4.26
C GLY A 53 6.41 7.62 4.64
N PHE A 54 5.66 7.00 3.70
CA PHE A 54 4.39 6.34 4.03
C PHE A 54 4.61 5.05 4.83
N LEU A 55 5.63 4.25 4.50
CA LEU A 55 5.99 3.04 5.24
C LEU A 55 6.51 3.39 6.64
N ASP A 56 7.29 4.47 6.77
CA ASP A 56 7.74 4.99 8.07
C ASP A 56 6.56 5.43 8.93
N LEU A 57 5.59 6.13 8.33
CA LEU A 57 4.35 6.52 9.01
C LEU A 57 3.58 5.30 9.54
N ALA A 58 3.33 4.31 8.69
CA ALA A 58 2.63 3.09 9.10
C ALA A 58 3.38 2.34 10.22
N ALA A 59 4.70 2.20 10.08
CA ALA A 59 5.55 1.59 11.11
C ALA A 59 5.52 2.37 12.43
N SER A 60 5.43 3.71 12.40
CA SER A 60 5.33 4.55 13.59
C SER A 60 4.06 4.32 14.40
N TYR A 61 2.99 3.84 13.75
CA TYR A 61 1.75 3.39 14.40
C TYR A 61 1.82 1.93 14.88
N GLY A 62 2.96 1.26 14.73
CA GLY A 62 3.11 -0.17 15.03
C GLY A 62 2.44 -1.09 14.02
N ILE A 63 2.03 -0.58 12.86
CA ILE A 63 1.31 -1.37 11.85
C ILE A 63 2.33 -2.12 10.97
N PRO A 64 2.21 -3.46 10.84
CA PRO A 64 3.06 -4.23 9.94
C PRO A 64 2.96 -3.75 8.49
N CYS A 65 4.12 -3.54 7.85
CA CYS A 65 4.21 -3.14 6.45
C CYS A 65 4.57 -4.35 5.58
N LEU A 66 3.63 -4.80 4.76
CA LEU A 66 3.81 -5.84 3.76
C LEU A 66 4.10 -5.18 2.41
N THR A 67 5.25 -5.50 1.82
CA THR A 67 5.64 -4.91 0.53
C THR A 67 5.93 -5.98 -0.50
N ARG A 68 5.52 -5.72 -1.74
CA ARG A 68 5.91 -6.53 -2.89
C ARG A 68 6.02 -5.64 -4.12
N SER A 69 7.20 -5.46 -4.69
CA SER A 69 7.34 -4.51 -5.80
C SER A 69 6.69 -5.02 -7.10
N SER A 70 5.63 -4.35 -7.53
CA SER A 70 5.04 -4.55 -8.87
C SER A 70 6.00 -4.13 -9.99
N ARG A 71 6.93 -3.21 -9.70
CA ARG A 71 7.94 -2.72 -10.64
C ARG A 71 9.05 -3.73 -10.84
N ALA A 72 9.52 -4.38 -9.77
CA ALA A 72 10.48 -5.47 -9.81
C ALA A 72 9.87 -6.68 -10.53
N PHE A 73 8.65 -7.06 -10.16
CA PHE A 73 7.94 -8.16 -10.81
C PHE A 73 7.80 -7.95 -12.31
N ARG A 74 7.32 -6.78 -12.75
CA ARG A 74 7.23 -6.45 -14.18
C ARG A 74 8.57 -6.62 -14.90
N ARG A 75 9.66 -6.10 -14.32
CA ARG A 75 10.99 -6.19 -14.93
C ARG A 75 11.51 -7.62 -15.05
N ALA A 76 11.22 -8.46 -14.06
CA ALA A 76 11.60 -9.87 -14.10
C ALA A 76 10.81 -10.70 -15.14
N HIS A 77 9.71 -10.18 -15.68
CA HIS A 77 8.86 -10.84 -16.67
C HIS A 77 8.85 -10.10 -18.02
N ASP A 78 9.84 -9.23 -18.28
CA ASP A 78 9.94 -8.39 -19.49
C ASP A 78 8.64 -7.63 -19.85
N GLY A 79 7.86 -7.29 -18.82
CA GLY A 79 6.52 -6.74 -18.98
C GLY A 79 6.51 -5.28 -19.43
N ALA A 80 5.64 -4.96 -20.38
CA ALA A 80 5.39 -3.58 -20.80
C ALA A 80 4.78 -2.72 -19.68
N ARG A 81 5.03 -1.41 -19.69
CA ARG A 81 4.35 -0.48 -18.79
C ARG A 81 2.86 -0.40 -19.15
N SER A 82 1.99 -0.36 -18.14
CA SER A 82 0.59 0.00 -18.34
C SER A 82 0.50 1.40 -18.94
N LYS A 83 -0.43 1.60 -19.88
CA LYS A 83 -0.72 2.90 -20.49
C LYS A 83 -2.17 3.28 -20.24
N PRO A 84 -2.48 4.59 -20.15
CA PRO A 84 -3.86 5.05 -20.07
C PRO A 84 -4.68 4.56 -21.25
N ASN A 85 -5.94 4.19 -21.02
CA ASN A 85 -6.91 3.77 -22.04
C ASN A 85 -6.51 2.52 -22.86
N GLU A 86 -5.52 1.74 -22.40
CA GLU A 86 -5.17 0.44 -22.98
C GLU A 86 -5.45 -0.68 -21.98
N PRO A 87 -5.73 -1.91 -22.44
CA PRO A 87 -5.83 -3.08 -21.57
C PRO A 87 -4.58 -3.24 -20.69
N LEU A 88 -4.77 -3.69 -19.46
CA LEU A 88 -3.65 -3.98 -18.57
C LEU A 88 -2.79 -5.11 -19.17
N PRO A 89 -1.45 -4.98 -19.18
CA PRO A 89 -0.59 -6.04 -19.67
C PRO A 89 -0.76 -7.34 -18.85
N PRO A 90 -0.55 -8.53 -19.45
CA PRO A 90 -0.80 -9.83 -18.80
C PRO A 90 -0.11 -10.00 -17.43
N TRP A 91 1.11 -9.46 -17.29
CA TRP A 91 1.88 -9.53 -16.04
C TRP A 91 1.15 -8.92 -14.83
N ARG A 92 0.19 -8.01 -15.03
CA ARG A 92 -0.61 -7.45 -13.92
C ARG A 92 -1.47 -8.53 -13.26
N ALA A 93 -2.18 -9.32 -14.06
CA ALA A 93 -2.98 -10.42 -13.56
C ALA A 93 -2.10 -11.51 -12.92
N GLU A 94 -0.90 -11.75 -13.45
CA GLU A 94 0.06 -12.68 -12.85
C GLU A 94 0.63 -12.18 -11.54
N TYR A 95 0.85 -10.87 -11.41
CA TYR A 95 1.28 -10.24 -10.16
C TYR A 95 0.22 -10.44 -9.08
N ASP A 96 -1.06 -10.20 -9.38
CA ASP A 96 -2.15 -10.28 -8.38
C ASP A 96 -2.46 -11.72 -7.91
N ARG A 97 -2.07 -12.75 -8.67
CA ARG A 97 -2.28 -14.17 -8.31
C ARG A 97 -1.27 -14.74 -7.31
N ARG A 98 -0.24 -13.98 -6.95
CA ARG A 98 0.89 -14.42 -6.13
C ARG A 98 0.99 -13.61 -4.85
#